data_AF-A0A9W5PL19-F1
#
_entry.id   AF-A0A9W5PL19-F1
#
_cell.length_a   1.000
_cell.length_b   1.000
_cell.length_c   1.000
_cell.angle_alpha   90.00
_cell.angle_beta   90.00
_cell.angle_gamma   90.00
#
_symmetry.space_group_name_H-M   'P 1'
#
loop_
_entity.id
_entity.type
_entity.pdbx_description
1 polymer ?
#
loop_
_entity_poly.entity_id
_entity_poly.type
_entity_poly.pdbx_seq_one_letter_code
_entity_poly.pdbx_strand_id
1 'polypeptide(L)'
;MGRCGNFIEKILNRFLAIGADAINSARGFMMANGCIMALQCNSGQCPSGVATTSPHFQKALDPNEKQWRVMNYIVSMRYSLFALAAAAGVPSPRHLTRDHIVFKDAKGRTIPLSTLFPIISKERTISNSLRGILKSLSKLYLIKNQPHQWLVFYLKIDESTSFKRCISCIKKFVKTSL
;
A
#
# COMPACT_ATOMS: atom_id res chain seq x y z
N MET A 1 -7.42 26.27 6.83
CA MET A 1 -8.16 25.31 5.99
C MET A 1 -7.84 25.59 4.54
N GLY A 2 -7.25 24.63 3.81
CA GLY A 2 -6.91 24.81 2.40
C GLY A 2 -5.53 24.25 2.03
N ARG A 3 -5.47 22.96 1.72
CA ARG A 3 -4.61 22.45 0.66
C ARG A 3 -5.21 21.15 0.12
N CYS A 4 -5.39 21.15 -1.19
CA CYS A 4 -6.13 20.20 -1.98
C CYS A 4 -5.41 18.84 -2.05
N GLY A 5 -5.76 17.92 -1.13
CA GLY A 5 -5.47 16.49 -1.16
C GLY A 5 -4.00 16.12 -0.94
N ASN A 6 -3.70 15.33 0.09
CA ASN A 6 -2.32 14.89 0.28
C ASN A 6 -1.93 13.97 -0.90
N PHE A 7 -0.73 14.22 -1.40
CA PHE A 7 -0.21 13.58 -2.61
C PHE A 7 -0.17 12.04 -2.49
N ILE A 8 0.03 11.54 -1.27
CA ILE A 8 0.13 10.12 -0.97
C ILE A 8 -1.19 9.39 -1.23
N GLU A 9 -2.35 9.94 -0.86
CA GLU A 9 -3.61 9.17 -0.98
C GLU A 9 -4.09 9.08 -2.43
N LYS A 10 -3.79 10.09 -3.26
CA LYS A 10 -4.02 10.04 -4.72
C LYS A 10 -3.20 8.92 -5.36
N ILE A 11 -1.97 8.72 -4.91
CA ILE A 11 -1.11 7.63 -5.39
C ILE A 11 -1.65 6.27 -4.96
N LEU A 12 -2.12 6.12 -3.72
CA LEU A 12 -2.70 4.86 -3.24
C LEU A 12 -3.90 4.45 -4.10
N ASN A 13 -4.85 5.35 -4.32
CA ASN A 13 -6.01 5.07 -5.17
C ASN A 13 -5.63 4.72 -6.60
N ARG A 14 -4.56 5.31 -7.14
CA ARG A 14 -4.05 4.96 -8.46
C ARG A 14 -3.56 3.52 -8.55
N PHE A 15 -2.80 3.07 -7.56
CA PHE A 15 -2.35 1.68 -7.55
C PHE A 15 -3.50 0.69 -7.36
N LEU A 16 -4.50 1.02 -6.53
CA LEU A 16 -5.72 0.20 -6.42
C LEU A 16 -6.45 0.09 -7.77
N ALA A 17 -6.59 1.20 -8.51
CA ALA A 17 -7.25 1.22 -9.82
C ALA A 17 -6.51 0.41 -10.90
N ILE A 18 -5.18 0.32 -10.80
CA ILE A 18 -4.37 -0.54 -11.68
C ILE A 18 -4.50 -2.03 -11.29
N GLY A 19 -5.04 -2.33 -10.11
CA GLY A 19 -5.29 -3.69 -9.63
C GLY A 19 -4.30 -4.18 -8.59
N ALA A 20 -3.68 -3.28 -7.80
CA ALA A 20 -2.89 -3.69 -6.64
C ALA A 20 -3.81 -4.17 -5.50
N ASP A 21 -3.52 -5.34 -4.93
CA ASP A 21 -4.28 -5.89 -3.79
C ASP A 21 -3.90 -5.25 -2.44
N ALA A 22 -2.65 -4.78 -2.33
CA ALA A 22 -2.13 -4.16 -1.11
C ALA A 22 -1.08 -3.08 -1.45
N ILE A 23 -1.07 -1.99 -0.69
CA ILE A 23 -0.13 -0.88 -0.83
C ILE A 23 0.34 -0.47 0.55
N ASN A 24 1.65 -0.27 0.71
CA ASN A 24 2.25 0.20 1.96
C ASN A 24 3.05 1.49 1.72
N SER A 25 3.00 2.42 2.67
CA SER A 25 3.71 3.71 2.61
C SER A 25 4.71 3.84 3.75
N ALA A 26 5.94 3.35 3.56
CA ALA A 26 6.97 3.38 4.60
C ALA A 26 7.33 4.81 5.04
N ARG A 27 7.55 5.71 4.07
CA ARG A 27 7.99 7.09 4.36
C ARG A 27 6.93 7.88 5.13
N GLY A 28 5.65 7.70 4.83
CA GLY A 28 4.56 8.33 5.56
C GLY A 28 4.55 7.92 7.03
N PHE A 29 4.73 6.62 7.31
CA PHE A 29 4.84 6.12 8.67
C PHE A 29 6.11 6.62 9.39
N MET A 30 7.25 6.72 8.70
CA MET A 30 8.47 7.29 9.30
C MET A 30 8.27 8.76 9.71
N MET A 31 7.59 9.57 8.89
CA MET A 31 7.27 10.95 9.24
C MET A 31 6.26 11.04 10.39
N ALA A 32 5.24 10.19 10.39
CA ALA A 32 4.28 10.12 11.49
C ALA A 32 4.96 9.74 12.82
N ASN A 33 5.95 8.85 12.77
CA ASN A 33 6.82 8.47 13.90
C ASN A 33 7.83 9.58 14.31
N GLY A 34 7.94 10.67 13.56
CA GLY A 34 8.79 11.81 13.88
C GLY A 34 10.13 11.87 13.16
N CYS A 35 10.28 11.23 12.00
CA CYS A 35 11.43 11.47 11.12
C CYS A 35 11.48 12.94 10.69
N ILE A 36 12.65 13.56 10.81
CA ILE A 36 12.89 14.96 10.46
C ILE A 36 13.75 15.12 9.19
N MET A 37 13.94 14.04 8.42
CA MET A 37 14.77 14.03 7.20
C MET A 37 16.23 14.49 7.42
N ALA A 38 16.83 14.12 8.54
CA ALA A 38 18.23 14.47 8.85
C ALA A 38 19.27 13.76 7.96
N LEU A 39 18.85 12.79 7.11
CA LEU A 39 19.69 11.97 6.22
C LEU A 39 20.83 11.19 6.92
N GLN A 40 20.79 11.11 8.25
CA GLN A 40 21.78 10.46 9.10
C GLN A 40 21.41 8.99 9.43
N CYS A 41 20.65 8.33 8.54
CA CYS A 41 20.08 7.01 8.80
C CYS A 41 21.14 5.89 8.76
N ASN A 42 22.20 6.06 7.96
CA ASN A 42 23.27 5.08 7.77
C ASN A 42 24.30 5.08 8.89
N SER A 43 24.54 6.22 9.55
CA SER A 43 25.54 6.34 10.61
C SER A 43 25.04 5.82 11.97
N GLY A 44 23.76 5.44 12.07
CA GLY A 44 23.14 5.01 13.33
C GLY A 44 22.95 6.15 14.33
N GLN A 45 23.22 7.40 13.96
CA GLN A 45 23.09 8.58 14.82
C GLN A 45 21.85 9.40 14.45
N CYS A 46 20.72 8.72 14.25
CA CYS A 46 19.46 9.38 13.92
C CYS A 46 18.93 10.17 15.14
N PRO A 47 18.83 11.50 15.10
CA PRO A 47 18.44 12.31 16.25
C PRO A 47 16.98 12.07 16.69
N SER A 48 16.12 11.62 15.79
CA SER A 48 14.71 11.32 16.09
C SER A 48 14.48 9.91 16.65
N GLY A 49 15.54 9.10 16.79
CA GLY A 49 15.47 7.76 17.36
C GLY A 49 14.83 6.69 16.47
N VAL A 50 14.52 7.00 15.20
CA VAL A 50 13.78 6.09 14.30
C VAL A 50 14.69 5.02 13.68
N ALA A 51 15.90 5.41 13.26
CA ALA A 51 16.87 4.54 12.61
C ALA A 51 18.19 4.55 13.39
N THR A 52 18.18 3.96 14.59
CA THR A 52 19.37 3.87 15.45
C THR A 52 19.32 2.62 16.33
N THR A 53 20.49 2.00 16.52
CA THR A 53 20.70 0.89 17.45
C THR A 53 21.22 1.38 18.81
N SER A 54 21.62 2.66 18.91
CA SER A 54 22.20 3.19 20.13
C SER A 54 21.11 3.50 21.18
N PRO A 55 21.28 3.10 22.45
CA PRO A 55 20.30 3.39 23.49
C PRO A 55 20.12 4.89 23.76
N HIS A 56 21.13 5.71 23.50
CA HIS A 56 21.07 7.16 23.70
C HIS A 56 20.06 7.82 22.75
N PHE A 57 20.16 7.55 21.45
CA PHE A 57 19.24 8.13 20.46
C PHE A 57 17.86 7.46 20.47
N GLN A 58 17.74 6.20 20.88
CA GLN A 58 16.44 5.52 21.01
C GLN A 58 15.52 6.18 22.05
N LYS A 59 16.06 6.86 23.06
CA LYS A 59 15.26 7.60 24.06
C LYS A 59 14.39 8.69 23.44
N ALA A 60 14.77 9.22 22.28
CA ALA A 60 13.96 10.21 21.55
C ALA A 60 12.70 9.59 20.90
N LEU A 61 12.56 8.26 20.89
CA LEU A 61 11.42 7.52 20.38
C LEU A 61 10.54 7.03 21.54
N ASP A 62 9.68 7.90 22.08
CA ASP A 62 8.66 7.48 23.06
C ASP A 62 7.45 6.82 22.37
N PRO A 63 7.19 5.51 22.60
CA PRO A 63 6.05 4.82 22.01
C PRO A 63 4.70 5.37 22.50
N ASN A 64 4.62 5.88 23.73
CA ASN A 64 3.36 6.30 24.34
C ASN A 64 2.79 7.54 23.65
N GLU A 65 3.66 8.47 23.24
CA GLU A 65 3.29 9.65 22.47
C GLU A 65 3.13 9.32 20.98
N LYS A 66 4.12 8.63 20.39
CA LYS A 66 4.22 8.47 18.92
C LYS A 66 3.14 7.56 18.33
N GLN A 67 2.61 6.62 19.11
CA GLN A 67 1.49 5.78 18.68
C GLN A 67 0.26 6.60 18.24
N TRP A 68 -0.03 7.71 18.94
CA TRP A 68 -1.18 8.56 18.63
C TRP A 68 -1.00 9.31 17.32
N ARG A 69 0.24 9.74 17.02
CA ARG A 69 0.59 10.38 15.75
C ARG A 69 0.42 9.42 14.58
N VAL A 70 0.89 8.18 14.74
CA VAL A 70 0.70 7.12 13.74
C VAL A 70 -0.77 6.79 13.56
N MET A 71 -1.52 6.69 14.65
CA MET A 71 -2.96 6.43 14.60
C MET A 71 -3.71 7.52 13.82
N ASN A 72 -3.44 8.79 14.14
CA ASN A 72 -4.03 9.93 13.45
C ASN A 72 -3.69 9.94 11.95
N TYR A 73 -2.45 9.58 11.59
CA TYR A 73 -2.04 9.41 10.20
C TYR A 73 -2.82 8.30 9.48
N ILE A 74 -3.00 7.14 10.11
CA ILE A 74 -3.78 6.02 9.54
C ILE A 74 -5.24 6.41 9.35
N VAL A 75 -5.86 7.05 10.35
CA VAL A 75 -7.25 7.50 10.29
C VAL A 75 -7.44 8.53 9.18
N SER A 76 -6.54 9.51 9.09
CA SER A 76 -6.57 10.54 8.04
C SER A 76 -6.37 9.95 6.64
N MET A 77 -5.43 9.01 6.47
CA MET A 77 -5.25 8.30 5.19
C MET A 77 -6.52 7.55 4.80
N ARG A 78 -7.11 6.79 5.73
CA ARG A 78 -8.33 6.01 5.47
C ARG A 78 -9.47 6.93 5.05
N TYR A 79 -9.70 8.01 5.79
CA TYR A 79 -10.73 8.99 5.45
C TYR A 79 -10.53 9.55 4.03
N SER A 80 -9.31 9.98 3.71
CA SER A 80 -8.98 10.55 2.40
C SER A 80 -9.14 9.53 1.26
N LEU A 81 -8.82 8.27 1.50
CA LEU A 81 -9.02 7.18 0.53
C LEU A 81 -10.51 7.03 0.19
N PHE A 82 -11.37 6.99 1.21
CA PHE A 82 -12.82 6.90 1.02
C PHE A 82 -13.43 8.18 0.43
N ALA A 83 -12.93 9.36 0.79
CA ALA A 83 -13.37 10.62 0.22
C ALA A 83 -13.09 10.68 -1.29
N LEU A 84 -11.92 10.21 -1.74
CA LEU A 84 -11.59 10.11 -3.16
C LEU A 84 -12.43 9.06 -3.89
N ALA A 85 -12.71 7.92 -3.25
CA ALA A 85 -13.61 6.90 -3.80
C ALA A 85 -15.04 7.43 -3.98
N ALA A 86 -15.56 8.13 -2.98
CA ALA A 86 -16.86 8.80 -3.05
C ALA A 86 -16.89 9.88 -4.14
N ALA A 87 -15.82 10.67 -4.29
CA ALA A 87 -15.71 11.66 -5.36
C ALA A 87 -15.67 11.03 -6.76
N ALA A 88 -15.13 9.82 -6.89
CA ALA A 88 -15.17 9.03 -8.13
C ALA A 88 -16.51 8.31 -8.36
N GLY A 89 -17.47 8.42 -7.43
CA GLY A 89 -18.78 7.79 -7.54
C GLY A 89 -18.79 6.28 -7.23
N VAL A 90 -17.73 5.74 -6.63
CA VAL A 90 -17.64 4.32 -6.27
C VAL A 90 -17.91 4.08 -4.78
N PRO A 91 -18.63 3.01 -4.41
CA PRO A 91 -19.02 2.76 -3.01
C PRO A 91 -17.85 2.35 -2.12
N SER A 92 -16.77 1.83 -2.70
CA SER A 92 -15.54 1.55 -1.96
C SER A 92 -14.30 1.71 -2.83
N PRO A 93 -13.12 2.03 -2.23
CA PRO A 93 -11.87 2.20 -2.96
C PRO A 93 -11.43 0.97 -3.79
N ARG A 94 -11.94 -0.22 -3.45
CA ARG A 94 -11.66 -1.47 -4.19
C ARG A 94 -12.35 -1.53 -5.56
N HIS A 95 -13.40 -0.73 -5.77
CA HIS A 95 -14.11 -0.68 -7.06
C HIS A 95 -13.54 0.39 -7.99
N LEU A 96 -12.44 1.06 -7.61
CA LEU A 96 -11.72 1.92 -8.52
C LEU A 96 -11.16 1.06 -9.65
N THR A 97 -11.49 1.44 -10.87
CA THR A 97 -10.95 0.87 -12.11
C THR A 97 -10.07 1.88 -12.82
N ARG A 98 -9.28 1.41 -13.80
CA ARG A 98 -8.40 2.24 -14.65
C ARG A 98 -9.15 3.38 -15.35
N ASP A 99 -10.44 3.23 -15.60
CA ASP A 99 -11.26 4.25 -16.26
C ASP A 99 -11.50 5.50 -15.39
N HIS A 100 -11.40 5.36 -14.07
CA HIS A 100 -11.55 6.47 -13.14
C HIS A 100 -10.31 7.37 -13.07
N ILE A 101 -9.22 7.02 -13.77
CA ILE A 101 -7.93 7.72 -13.66
C ILE A 101 -7.46 8.20 -15.02
N VAL A 102 -7.10 9.48 -15.05
CA VAL A 102 -6.51 10.14 -16.20
C VAL A 102 -5.04 10.44 -15.92
N PHE A 103 -4.18 10.17 -16.89
CA PHE A 103 -2.79 10.61 -16.91
C PHE A 103 -2.67 11.88 -17.76
N LYS A 104 -2.02 12.90 -17.24
CA LYS A 104 -1.74 14.13 -17.98
C LYS A 104 -0.25 14.17 -18.30
N ASP A 105 0.07 14.22 -19.59
CA ASP A 105 1.42 14.34 -20.11
C ASP A 105 1.98 15.76 -19.89
N ALA A 106 3.29 15.94 -20.02
CA ALA A 106 3.97 17.23 -19.91
C ALA A 106 3.43 18.27 -20.91
N LYS A 107 2.97 17.81 -22.09
CA LYS A 107 2.31 18.64 -23.11
C LYS A 107 0.83 18.94 -22.82
N GLY A 108 0.32 18.55 -21.65
CA GLY A 108 -1.05 18.82 -21.21
C GLY A 108 -2.10 17.86 -21.78
N ARG A 109 -1.73 16.90 -22.63
CA ARG A 109 -2.62 15.88 -23.18
C ARG A 109 -3.10 14.94 -22.07
N THR A 110 -4.40 14.66 -22.04
CA THR A 110 -5.02 13.74 -21.09
C THR A 110 -5.26 12.40 -21.76
N ILE A 111 -4.73 11.33 -21.17
CA ILE A 111 -4.86 9.95 -21.65
C ILE A 111 -5.46 9.13 -20.52
N PRO A 112 -6.59 8.42 -20.73
CA PRO A 112 -7.15 7.54 -19.70
C PRO A 112 -6.20 6.36 -19.44
N LEU A 113 -6.17 5.90 -18.19
CA LEU A 113 -5.24 4.86 -17.77
C LEU A 113 -5.54 3.50 -18.41
N SER A 114 -6.79 3.24 -18.80
CA SER A 114 -7.19 2.02 -19.52
C SER A 114 -6.56 1.92 -20.91
N THR A 115 -6.31 3.06 -21.58
CA THR A 115 -5.58 3.08 -22.85
C THR A 115 -4.08 2.86 -22.65
N LEU A 116 -3.49 3.42 -21.59
CA LEU A 116 -2.06 3.25 -21.31
C LEU A 116 -1.73 1.83 -20.81
N PHE A 117 -2.61 1.23 -20.02
CA PHE A 117 -2.44 -0.10 -19.43
C PHE A 117 -3.67 -0.96 -19.67
N PRO A 118 -3.87 -1.48 -20.90
CA PRO A 118 -5.04 -2.29 -21.22
C PRO A 118 -5.01 -3.62 -20.48
N ILE A 119 -6.20 -4.13 -20.14
CA ILE A 119 -6.35 -5.46 -19.58
C ILE A 119 -6.12 -6.47 -20.73
N ILE A 120 -5.13 -7.34 -20.57
CA ILE A 120 -4.86 -8.39 -21.55
C ILE A 120 -5.89 -9.50 -21.34
N SER A 121 -6.81 -9.68 -22.29
CA SER A 121 -7.73 -10.82 -22.26
C SER A 121 -6.96 -12.13 -22.52
N LYS A 122 -7.26 -13.16 -21.71
CA LYS A 122 -6.60 -14.48 -21.68
C LYS A 122 -6.60 -15.19 -23.05
N GLU A 123 -7.47 -14.78 -23.97
CA GLU A 123 -7.59 -15.31 -25.33
C GLU A 123 -6.42 -14.95 -26.24
N ARG A 124 -5.65 -13.90 -25.91
CA ARG A 124 -4.54 -13.44 -26.76
C ARG A 124 -3.25 -14.23 -26.59
N THR A 125 -3.18 -15.14 -25.62
CA THR A 125 -1.95 -15.89 -25.27
C THR A 125 -1.84 -17.24 -25.99
N ILE A 126 -2.83 -17.67 -26.77
CA ILE A 126 -2.73 -18.91 -27.54
C ILE A 126 -3.21 -18.65 -28.97
N SER A 127 -2.30 -18.17 -29.82
CA SER A 127 -2.42 -18.43 -31.25
C SER A 127 -2.68 -19.93 -31.46
N ASN A 128 -3.68 -20.22 -32.28
CA ASN A 128 -4.39 -21.48 -32.51
C ASN A 128 -3.56 -22.73 -32.93
N SER A 129 -2.26 -22.79 -32.66
CA SER A 129 -1.37 -23.88 -33.11
C SER A 129 -1.17 -25.01 -32.07
N LEU A 130 -1.33 -24.77 -30.77
CA LEU A 130 -0.95 -25.75 -29.72
C LEU A 130 -2.11 -26.42 -28.97
N ARG A 131 -3.36 -26.35 -29.48
CA ARG A 131 -4.50 -27.04 -28.85
C ARG A 131 -4.43 -28.58 -28.95
N GLY A 132 -3.70 -29.12 -29.93
CA GLY A 132 -3.51 -30.57 -30.10
C GLY A 132 -2.52 -31.19 -29.11
N ILE A 133 -1.46 -30.47 -28.75
CA ILE A 133 -0.35 -30.99 -27.92
C ILE A 133 -0.73 -31.04 -26.41
N LEU A 134 -1.64 -30.18 -25.96
CA LEU A 134 -1.99 -30.04 -24.54
C LEU A 134 -2.90 -31.14 -23.98
N LYS A 135 -3.54 -31.98 -24.80
CA LYS A 135 -4.36 -33.11 -24.27
C LYS A 135 -3.49 -34.20 -23.63
N SER A 136 -2.27 -34.41 -24.14
CA SER A 136 -1.29 -35.37 -23.58
C SER A 136 -0.67 -34.86 -22.26
N LEU A 137 -0.60 -33.55 -22.06
CA LEU A 137 0.02 -32.93 -20.87
C LEU A 137 -0.98 -32.64 -19.74
N SER A 138 -2.24 -33.05 -19.87
CA SER A 138 -3.26 -32.90 -18.82
C SER A 138 -2.89 -33.58 -17.49
N LYS A 139 -1.93 -34.54 -17.52
CA LYS A 139 -1.38 -35.19 -16.33
C LYS A 139 -0.21 -34.44 -15.66
N LEU A 140 0.42 -33.48 -16.33
CA LEU A 140 1.44 -32.61 -15.72
C LEU A 140 0.85 -31.36 -15.05
N TYR A 141 -0.37 -30.95 -15.41
CA TYR A 141 -0.93 -29.66 -14.96
C TYR A 141 -1.46 -29.68 -13.51
N LEU A 142 -1.65 -30.86 -12.91
CA LEU A 142 -2.06 -30.99 -11.51
C LEU A 142 -0.89 -31.07 -10.51
N ILE A 143 0.37 -31.01 -10.97
CA ILE A 143 1.57 -31.07 -10.10
C ILE A 143 2.18 -29.68 -9.81
N LYS A 144 1.70 -28.59 -10.44
CA LYS A 144 2.20 -27.22 -10.16
C LYS A 144 1.42 -26.44 -9.09
N ASN A 145 0.66 -27.12 -8.24
CA ASN A 145 -0.04 -26.49 -7.12
C ASN A 145 0.61 -26.86 -5.78
N GLN A 146 1.91 -26.60 -5.64
CA GLN A 146 2.67 -26.57 -4.39
C GLN A 146 3.87 -25.61 -4.53
N PRO A 147 4.36 -25.05 -3.41
CA PRO A 147 4.66 -23.64 -3.19
C PRO A 147 6.07 -23.23 -3.65
N HIS A 148 6.52 -22.02 -3.25
CA HIS A 148 7.93 -21.60 -3.24
C HIS A 148 8.51 -20.98 -4.54
N GLN A 149 8.01 -19.81 -4.96
CA GLN A 149 8.89 -18.80 -5.59
C GLN A 149 8.42 -17.33 -5.45
N TRP A 150 7.64 -17.03 -4.41
CA TRP A 150 7.41 -15.66 -3.94
C TRP A 150 8.38 -15.37 -2.79
N LEU A 151 9.66 -15.25 -3.11
CA LEU A 151 10.72 -14.78 -2.22
C LEU A 151 11.02 -13.33 -2.64
N VAL A 152 11.01 -12.27 -1.83
CA VAL A 152 10.78 -11.99 -0.40
C VAL A 152 10.48 -10.47 -0.38
N PHE A 153 9.43 -9.96 0.26
CA PHE A 153 9.51 -9.51 1.64
C PHE A 153 8.19 -9.77 2.36
N TYR A 154 8.19 -10.87 3.11
CA TYR A 154 7.38 -10.99 4.30
C TYR A 154 7.77 -9.86 5.26
N LEU A 155 6.88 -8.91 5.49
CA LEU A 155 6.70 -8.42 6.85
C LEU A 155 5.75 -9.42 7.51
N LYS A 156 6.35 -10.51 7.99
CA LYS A 156 5.83 -11.22 9.15
C LYS A 156 5.83 -10.15 10.25
N ILE A 157 4.68 -9.54 10.49
CA ILE A 157 4.49 -8.63 11.61
C ILE A 157 4.78 -9.49 12.82
N ASP A 158 5.98 -9.32 13.37
CA ASP A 158 6.39 -10.00 14.57
C ASP A 158 5.33 -9.66 15.62
N GLU A 159 4.67 -10.69 16.14
CA GLU A 159 3.71 -10.62 17.24
C GLU A 159 4.45 -10.29 18.54
N SER A 160 5.26 -9.23 18.53
CA SER A 160 5.68 -8.54 19.73
C SER A 160 4.44 -8.06 20.46
N THR A 161 4.39 -8.33 21.76
CA THR A 161 3.30 -8.01 22.70
C THR A 161 2.83 -6.54 22.63
N SER A 162 3.67 -5.63 22.13
CA SER A 162 3.35 -4.22 21.86
C SER A 162 2.39 -4.02 20.67
N PHE A 163 2.50 -4.80 19.58
CA PHE A 163 1.63 -4.66 18.40
C PHE A 163 0.22 -5.23 18.64
N LYS A 164 0.10 -6.29 19.47
CA LYS A 164 -1.20 -6.81 19.93
C LYS A 164 -1.97 -5.78 20.77
N ARG A 165 -1.27 -4.99 21.59
CA ARG A 165 -1.86 -3.85 22.33
C ARG A 165 -2.34 -2.74 21.39
N CYS A 166 -1.57 -2.44 20.35
CA CYS A 166 -1.91 -1.41 19.36
C CYS A 166 -3.13 -1.82 18.51
N ILE A 167 -3.19 -3.07 18.00
CA ILE A 167 -4.36 -3.60 17.30
C ILE A 167 -5.58 -3.69 18.24
N SER A 168 -5.39 -4.08 19.50
CA SER A 168 -6.47 -4.11 20.49
C SER A 168 -7.05 -2.72 20.74
N CYS A 169 -6.21 -1.68 20.88
CA CYS A 169 -6.67 -0.29 20.98
C CYS A 169 -7.41 0.17 19.72
N ILE A 170 -6.91 -0.16 18.52
CA ILE A 170 -7.56 0.17 17.26
C ILE A 170 -8.93 -0.53 17.15
N LYS A 171 -9.02 -1.82 17.52
CA LYS A 171 -10.29 -2.58 17.52
C LYS A 171 -11.28 -2.06 18.56
N LYS A 172 -10.82 -1.62 19.73
CA LYS A 172 -11.65 -1.06 20.80
C LYS A 172 -12.22 0.33 20.42
N PHE A 173 -11.44 1.14 19.70
CA PHE A 173 -11.81 2.47 19.23
C PHE A 173 -12.76 2.43 18.02
N VAL A 174 -12.54 1.53 17.06
CA VAL A 174 -13.47 1.33 15.91
C VAL A 174 -14.86 0.87 16.38
N LYS A 175 -14.94 0.13 17.48
CA LYS A 175 -16.22 -0.28 18.10
C LYS A 175 -16.93 0.82 18.90
N THR A 176 -16.26 1.93 19.20
CA THR A 176 -16.83 3.08 19.94
C THR A 176 -17.15 4.27 19.04
N SER A 177 -16.73 4.23 17.77
CA SER A 177 -17.01 5.27 16.75
C SER A 177 -18.03 4.84 15.68
N LEU A 178 -18.68 3.69 15.87
CA LEU A 178 -19.87 3.21 15.17
C LEU A 178 -20.97 3.03 16.22
#